data_AF-A0A355U394-F1
#
_entry.id   AF-A0A355U394-F1
#
_cell.length_a   1.000
_cell.length_b   1.000
_cell.length_c   1.000
_cell.angle_alpha   90.00
_cell.angle_beta   90.00
_cell.angle_gamma   90.00
#
_symmetry.space_group_name_H-M   'P 1'
#
loop_
_entity.id
_entity.type
_entity.pdbx_description
1 polymer ?
#
loop_
_entity_poly.entity_id
_entity_poly.type
_entity_poly.pdbx_seq_one_letter_code
_entity_poly.pdbx_strand_id
1 'polypeptide(L)'
;MGGRGTYALGKNVAQSYKTIDTICGVKVLEGIGDTKGLPVESHTSNAYIQLHADGKFKMYREYDADHYLIKEIAYHPEPKLAGNHLPILHIHEYNKDDFHNREPRLLTAAEYEKYKKFFKGL
;
A
#
# COMPACT_ATOMS: atom_id res chain seq x y z
N MET A 1 -21.31 11.04 10.06
CA MET A 1 -20.00 10.95 10.74
C MET A 1 -18.99 10.62 9.65
N GLY A 2 -17.95 11.37 9.29
CA GLY A 2 -17.35 12.61 9.77
C GLY A 2 -15.93 12.62 9.21
N GLY A 3 -15.59 13.57 8.33
CA GLY A 3 -14.28 13.57 7.66
C GLY A 3 -14.07 14.76 6.74
N ARG A 4 -14.34 15.99 7.23
CA ARG A 4 -13.84 17.20 6.59
C ARG A 4 -12.46 17.47 7.17
N GLY A 5 -11.42 17.25 6.38
CA GLY A 5 -10.04 17.62 6.70
C GLY A 5 -9.94 19.13 6.90
N THR A 6 -10.02 19.56 8.15
CA THR A 6 -9.58 20.88 8.56
C THR A 6 -8.04 20.88 8.53
N TYR A 7 -7.46 21.50 7.50
CA TYR A 7 -6.09 21.99 7.55
C TYR A 7 -6.00 23.02 8.68
N ALA A 8 -5.65 22.56 9.88
CA ALA A 8 -5.43 23.41 11.04
C ALA A 8 -3.99 23.92 11.03
N LEU A 9 -3.88 25.24 10.84
CA LEU A 9 -2.74 26.10 11.13
C LEU A 9 -1.84 25.57 12.26
N GLY A 10 -0.56 25.31 11.95
CA GLY A 10 0.54 25.40 12.92
C GLY A 10 0.80 24.23 13.86
N LYS A 11 0.16 23.06 13.69
CA LYS A 11 0.59 21.83 14.41
C LYS A 11 1.43 20.95 13.50
N ASN A 12 2.69 20.72 13.88
CA ASN A 12 3.55 19.71 13.29
C ASN A 12 2.92 18.34 13.61
N VAL A 13 2.06 17.84 12.72
CA VAL A 13 1.47 16.50 12.85
C VAL A 13 2.65 15.53 12.82
N ALA A 14 2.77 14.73 13.88
CA ALA A 14 3.87 13.78 14.02
C ALA A 14 3.92 12.89 12.78
N GLN A 15 5.07 12.88 12.12
CA GLN A 15 5.30 12.07 10.93
C GLN A 15 5.10 10.58 11.27
N SER A 16 4.11 9.93 10.63
CA SER A 16 3.81 8.52 10.90
C SER A 16 4.69 7.55 10.11
N TYR A 17 5.37 8.03 9.06
CA TYR A 17 6.18 7.22 8.15
C TYR A 17 7.47 7.94 7.77
N LYS A 18 8.59 7.21 7.74
CA LYS A 18 9.85 7.69 7.15
C LYS A 18 10.12 6.95 5.84
N THR A 19 10.67 7.66 4.87
CA THR A 19 11.20 7.03 3.65
C THR A 19 12.57 6.44 3.96
N ILE A 20 12.75 5.14 3.76
CA ILE A 20 14.00 4.44 4.05
C ILE A 20 14.80 4.08 2.79
N ASP A 21 14.13 3.98 1.65
CA ASP A 21 14.74 3.59 0.37
C ASP A 21 13.85 4.03 -0.80
N THR A 22 14.30 3.81 -2.03
CA THR A 22 13.52 4.02 -3.25
C THR A 22 13.75 2.87 -4.23
N ILE A 23 12.68 2.21 -4.66
CA ILE A 23 12.74 1.12 -5.66
C ILE A 23 12.08 1.61 -6.95
N CYS A 24 12.86 1.67 -8.03
CA CYS A 24 12.40 2.15 -9.35
C CYS A 24 11.63 3.48 -9.29
N GLY A 25 12.06 4.42 -8.44
CA GLY A 25 11.43 5.73 -8.26
C GLY A 25 10.25 5.76 -7.28
N VAL A 26 9.86 4.62 -6.70
CA VAL A 26 8.80 4.53 -5.68
C VAL A 26 9.42 4.51 -4.29
N LYS A 27 8.96 5.41 -3.42
CA LYS A 27 9.47 5.53 -2.04
C LYS A 27 9.08 4.30 -1.22
N VAL A 28 10.07 3.73 -0.54
CA VAL A 28 9.87 2.67 0.46
C VAL A 28 9.64 3.32 1.81
N LEU A 29 8.49 3.07 2.42
CA LEU A 29 8.11 3.63 3.72
C LEU A 29 8.25 2.61 4.84
N GLU A 30 8.79 3.07 5.96
CA GLU A 30 8.76 2.39 7.24
C GLU A 30 7.89 3.20 8.21
N GLY A 31 6.96 2.52 8.89
CA GLY A 31 6.13 3.14 9.92
C GLY A 31 6.97 3.52 11.13
N ILE A 32 6.64 4.65 11.75
CA ILE A 32 7.29 5.13 12.98
C ILE A 32 6.43 4.70 14.18
N GLY A 33 7.07 4.11 15.20
CA GLY A 33 6.39 3.59 16.40
C GLY A 33 5.45 2.43 16.08
N ASP A 34 4.20 2.53 16.53
CA ASP A 34 3.15 1.52 16.30
C ASP A 34 2.46 1.62 14.93
N THR A 35 2.93 2.49 14.04
CA THR A 35 2.31 2.67 12.72
C THR A 35 2.51 1.43 11.85
N LYS A 36 1.41 0.71 11.59
CA LYS A 36 1.40 -0.50 10.76
C LYS A 36 0.88 -0.19 9.37
N GLY A 37 1.53 -0.75 8.36
CA GLY A 37 1.08 -0.66 6.97
C GLY A 37 1.58 0.59 6.25
N LEU A 38 0.81 1.03 5.25
CA LEU A 38 1.05 2.22 4.43
C LEU A 38 -0.12 3.20 4.65
N PRO A 39 0.01 4.48 4.29
CA PRO A 39 -1.09 5.42 4.45
C PRO A 39 -2.25 5.12 3.50
N VAL A 40 -3.49 5.48 3.86
CA VAL A 40 -4.68 5.33 3.00
C VAL A 40 -4.82 6.52 2.03
N GLU A 41 -4.23 7.66 2.38
CA GLU A 41 -4.14 8.85 1.56
C GLU A 41 -2.67 9.24 1.39
N SER A 42 -2.26 9.60 0.19
CA SER A 42 -0.91 10.10 -0.05
C SER A 42 -0.84 11.62 0.12
N HIS A 43 0.33 12.13 0.45
CA HIS A 43 0.57 13.58 0.45
C HIS A 43 1.67 14.01 -0.52
N THR A 44 2.51 13.07 -0.99
CA THR A 44 3.75 13.44 -1.70
C THR A 44 4.18 12.49 -2.82
N SER A 45 3.46 11.38 -3.04
CA SER A 45 3.80 10.40 -4.08
C SER A 45 2.58 9.64 -4.59
N ASN A 46 2.61 9.18 -5.83
CA ASN A 46 1.49 8.41 -6.39
C ASN A 46 1.55 6.91 -6.00
N ALA A 47 2.64 6.48 -5.36
CA ALA A 47 2.79 5.12 -4.87
C ALA A 47 3.77 5.05 -3.70
N TYR A 48 3.61 4.01 -2.89
CA TYR A 48 4.53 3.63 -1.82
C TYR A 48 4.72 2.12 -1.75
N ILE A 49 5.90 1.70 -1.31
CA ILE A 49 6.23 0.29 -1.04
C ILE A 49 6.50 0.14 0.45
N GLN A 50 6.08 -0.97 1.03
CA GLN A 50 6.54 -1.42 2.33
C GLN A 50 7.25 -2.76 2.17
N LEU A 51 8.38 -2.89 2.85
CA LEU A 51 9.14 -4.13 2.96
C LEU A 51 8.93 -4.75 4.35
N HIS A 52 9.18 -6.05 4.45
CA HIS A 52 9.41 -6.72 5.72
C HIS A 52 10.77 -6.30 6.30
N ALA A 53 10.99 -6.58 7.59
CA ALA A 53 12.25 -6.27 8.26
C ALA A 53 13.46 -6.99 7.64
N ASP A 54 13.25 -8.10 6.94
CA ASP A 54 14.26 -8.84 6.18
C ASP A 54 14.51 -8.25 4.77
N GLY A 55 13.84 -7.15 4.42
CA GLY A 55 13.97 -6.46 3.15
C GLY A 55 13.15 -7.07 2.01
N LYS A 56 12.32 -8.09 2.27
CA LYS A 56 11.43 -8.69 1.26
C LYS A 56 10.19 -7.84 1.04
N PHE A 57 9.62 -7.95 -0.14
CA PHE A 57 8.37 -7.28 -0.48
C PHE A 57 7.24 -7.69 0.46
N LYS A 58 6.56 -6.70 1.03
CA LYS A 58 5.37 -6.92 1.85
C LYS A 58 4.13 -6.45 1.10
N MET A 59 4.14 -5.19 0.67
CA MET A 59 3.01 -4.59 -0.04
C MET A 59 3.39 -3.32 -0.80
N TYR A 60 2.57 -2.99 -1.80
CA TYR A 60 2.63 -1.79 -2.63
C TYR A 60 1.25 -1.14 -2.63
N ARG A 61 1.20 0.20 -2.55
CA ARG A 61 -0.03 0.99 -2.70
C ARG A 61 0.13 2.01 -3.81
N GLU A 62 -0.93 2.18 -4.57
CA GLU A 62 -1.08 3.15 -5.66
C GLU A 62 -2.23 4.09 -5.34
N TYR A 63 -2.00 5.38 -5.59
CA TYR A 63 -2.95 6.45 -5.31
C TYR A 63 -3.31 7.17 -6.61
N ASP A 64 -4.55 7.67 -6.67
CA ASP A 64 -5.00 8.52 -7.77
C ASP A 64 -4.44 9.95 -7.68
N ALA A 65 -4.84 10.80 -8.62
CA ALA A 65 -4.44 12.20 -8.67
C ALA A 65 -4.98 13.04 -7.50
N ASP A 66 -6.07 12.58 -6.87
CA ASP A 66 -6.63 13.17 -5.66
C ASP A 66 -5.98 12.58 -4.39
N HIS A 67 -4.93 11.77 -4.55
CA HIS A 67 -4.18 11.08 -3.52
C HIS A 67 -4.94 10.00 -2.72
N TYR A 68 -6.05 9.48 -3.25
CA TYR A 68 -6.78 8.37 -2.62
C TYR A 68 -6.23 7.02 -3.07
N LEU A 69 -6.16 6.07 -2.13
CA LEU A 69 -5.78 4.68 -2.41
C LEU A 69 -6.77 4.06 -3.39
N ILE A 70 -6.26 3.59 -4.54
CA ILE A 70 -7.05 2.90 -5.57
C ILE A 70 -6.65 1.43 -5.72
N LYS A 71 -5.42 1.09 -5.35
CA LYS A 71 -4.89 -0.27 -5.53
C LYS A 71 -3.85 -0.61 -4.48
N GLU A 72 -3.94 -1.81 -3.94
CA GLU A 72 -2.95 -2.41 -3.04
C GLU A 72 -2.55 -3.77 -3.59
N ILE A 73 -1.26 -4.00 -3.77
CA ILE A 73 -0.70 -5.31 -4.11
C ILE A 73 0.01 -5.82 -2.87
N ALA A 74 -0.40 -6.97 -2.35
CA ALA A 74 0.12 -7.49 -1.10
C ALA A 74 0.51 -8.96 -1.22
N TYR A 75 1.52 -9.36 -0.43
CA TYR A 75 1.94 -10.75 -0.31
C TYR A 75 1.69 -11.23 1.12
N HIS A 76 0.50 -11.77 1.35
CA HIS A 76 0.10 -12.38 2.62
C HIS A 76 -1.00 -13.42 2.40
N PRO A 77 -1.35 -14.22 3.42
CA PRO A 77 -2.45 -15.17 3.29
C PRO A 77 -3.75 -14.46 2.96
N GLU A 78 -4.42 -14.91 1.92
CA GLU A 78 -5.74 -14.43 1.51
C GLU A 78 -6.69 -15.63 1.32
N PRO A 79 -7.38 -16.06 2.40
CA PRO A 79 -8.19 -17.29 2.38
C PRO A 79 -9.30 -17.28 1.33
N LYS A 80 -9.81 -16.11 0.94
CA LYS A 80 -10.84 -15.98 -0.10
C LYS A 80 -10.36 -16.44 -1.47
N LEU A 81 -9.06 -16.35 -1.74
CA LEU A 81 -8.46 -16.73 -3.01
C LEU A 81 -7.74 -18.08 -2.93
N ALA A 82 -6.94 -18.30 -1.88
CA ALA A 82 -6.11 -19.51 -1.77
C ALA A 82 -6.85 -20.70 -1.13
N GLY A 83 -7.94 -20.46 -0.40
CA GLY A 83 -8.63 -21.49 0.40
C GLY A 83 -7.79 -22.04 1.57
N ASN A 84 -6.60 -21.49 1.80
CA ASN A 84 -5.65 -21.89 2.83
C ASN A 84 -4.92 -20.64 3.39
N HIS A 85 -4.03 -20.87 4.35
CA HIS A 85 -3.22 -19.81 4.97
C HIS A 85 -1.86 -19.61 4.31
N LEU A 86 -1.67 -20.08 3.07
CA LEU A 86 -0.43 -19.83 2.34
C LEU A 86 -0.40 -18.38 1.84
N PRO A 87 0.75 -17.69 1.95
CA PRO A 87 0.89 -16.36 1.40
C PRO A 87 0.76 -16.42 -0.12
N ILE A 88 -0.09 -15.56 -0.65
CA ILE A 88 -0.29 -15.43 -2.10
C ILE A 88 -0.22 -13.96 -2.49
N LEU A 89 0.30 -13.72 -3.67
CA LEU A 89 0.35 -12.39 -4.23
C LEU A 89 -1.03 -12.06 -4.80
N HIS A 90 -1.65 -11.01 -4.29
CA HIS A 90 -3.00 -10.59 -4.68
C HIS A 90 -3.11 -9.07 -4.73
N ILE A 91 -4.17 -8.60 -5.39
CA ILE A 91 -4.52 -7.19 -5.52
C ILE A 91 -5.85 -6.93 -4.80
N HIS A 92 -5.91 -5.85 -4.04
CA HIS A 92 -7.15 -5.20 -3.63
C HIS A 92 -7.35 -3.92 -4.44
N GLU A 93 -8.50 -3.79 -5.09
CA GLU A 93 -8.92 -2.55 -5.74
C GLU A 93 -9.88 -1.83 -4.81
N TYR A 94 -9.67 -0.53 -4.64
CA TYR A 94 -10.44 0.31 -3.72
C TYR A 94 -11.30 1.27 -4.50
N ASN A 95 -12.55 1.42 -4.06
CA ASN A 95 -13.41 2.48 -4.53
C ASN A 95 -13.32 3.68 -3.56
N LYS A 96 -13.19 4.88 -4.11
CA LYS A 96 -13.14 6.14 -3.35
C LYS A 96 -14.37 6.35 -2.48
N ASP A 97 -15.53 5.87 -2.93
CA ASP A 97 -16.80 5.96 -2.20
C ASP A 97 -16.97 4.83 -1.17
N ASP A 98 -16.24 3.71 -1.31
CA ASP A 98 -16.36 2.55 -0.42
C ASP A 98 -15.03 1.80 -0.27
N PHE A 99 -14.26 2.17 0.75
CA PHE A 99 -13.01 1.49 1.12
C PHE A 99 -13.21 0.10 1.75
N HIS A 100 -14.45 -0.29 2.08
CA HIS A 100 -14.75 -1.60 2.66
C HIS A 100 -14.95 -2.65 1.56
N ASN A 101 -15.40 -2.22 0.39
CA ASN A 101 -15.48 -3.05 -0.80
C ASN A 101 -14.11 -3.16 -1.49
N ARG A 102 -13.32 -4.13 -1.04
CA ARG A 102 -11.96 -4.42 -1.52
C ARG A 102 -11.81 -5.88 -1.92
N GLU A 103 -12.56 -6.30 -2.93
CA GLU A 103 -12.51 -7.69 -3.39
C GLU A 103 -11.08 -8.08 -3.81
N PRO A 104 -10.48 -9.12 -3.19
CA PRO A 104 -9.17 -9.58 -3.58
C PRO A 104 -9.25 -10.28 -4.92
N ARG A 105 -8.30 -10.02 -5.80
CA ARG A 105 -8.10 -10.78 -7.04
C ARG A 105 -6.65 -11.16 -7.25
N LEU A 106 -6.43 -12.19 -8.06
CA LEU A 106 -5.09 -12.54 -8.51
C LEU A 106 -4.56 -11.53 -9.52
N LEU A 107 -3.24 -11.42 -9.58
CA LEU A 107 -2.55 -10.63 -10.60
C LEU A 107 -2.70 -11.33 -11.95
N THR A 108 -2.97 -10.55 -12.98
CA THR A 108 -2.78 -11.01 -14.37
C THR A 108 -1.30 -11.11 -14.71
N ALA A 109 -0.94 -11.87 -15.74
CA ALA A 109 0.45 -11.97 -16.20
C ALA A 109 1.05 -10.61 -16.58
N ALA A 110 0.26 -9.73 -17.21
CA ALA A 110 0.69 -8.38 -17.56
C ALA A 110 0.95 -7.50 -16.33
N GLU A 111 0.12 -7.60 -15.29
CA GLU A 111 0.33 -6.90 -14.02
C GLU A 111 1.56 -7.43 -13.30
N TYR A 112 1.73 -8.75 -13.26
CA TYR A 112 2.92 -9.35 -12.69
C TYR A 112 4.18 -8.82 -13.38
N GLU A 113 4.24 -8.84 -14.71
CA GLU A 113 5.37 -8.30 -15.48
C GLU A 113 5.62 -6.80 -15.21
N LYS A 114 4.55 -6.01 -15.03
CA LYS A 114 4.64 -4.59 -14.70
C LYS A 114 5.20 -4.34 -13.30
N TYR A 115 4.77 -5.13 -12.32
CA TYR A 115 5.04 -4.90 -10.90
C TYR A 115 6.19 -5.76 -10.33
N LYS A 116 6.67 -6.80 -11.03
CA LYS A 116 7.72 -7.71 -10.54
C LYS A 116 9.01 -7.02 -10.11
N LYS A 117 9.33 -5.87 -10.69
CA LYS A 117 10.46 -5.02 -10.30
C LYS A 117 10.40 -4.54 -8.84
N PHE A 118 9.20 -4.51 -8.25
CA PHE A 118 8.98 -4.14 -6.85
C PHE A 118 8.95 -5.34 -5.90
N PHE A 119 8.75 -6.56 -6.41
CA PHE A 119 8.62 -7.80 -5.63
C PHE A 119 9.99 -8.34 -5.21
N LYS A 120 10.77 -7.52 -4.50
CA LYS A 120 12.10 -7.87 -4.02
C LYS A 120 12.04 -9.08 -3.07
N GLY A 121 12.77 -10.14 -3.39
CA GLY A 121 12.93 -11.31 -2.52
C GLY A 121 11.69 -12.21 -2.38
N LEU A 122 10.81 -12.15 -3.37
CA LEU A 122 9.61 -12.98 -3.51
C LEU A 122 9.90 -14.24 -4.33
#